data_AF-A0A453PHX6-F1
#
_entry.id   AF-A0A453PHX6-F1
#
_cell.length_a   1.000
_cell.length_b   1.000
_cell.length_c   1.000
_cell.angle_alpha   90.00
_cell.angle_beta   90.00
_cell.angle_gamma   90.00
#
_symmetry.space_group_name_H-M   'P 1'
#
loop_
_entity.id
_entity.type
_entity.pdbx_description
1 polymer ?
#
loop_
_entity_poly.entity_id
_entity_poly.type
_entity_poly.pdbx_seq_one_letter_code
_entity_poly.pdbx_strand_id
1 'polypeptide(L)'
;VLSAVNGLRLRAPHLTTDQIVWITVGILILFFAVQHLGTDKIGYTFAPLVVVWLLLIAGIGLYNLIKYDIGTLRAFNPKYIFDYFRRNKKKGWVSLGEILLCFTGTEALFADLGYFSIKSIQLSFSFGLLPSVLLTYIGQAAYLRTHMDMTISNAFFNSIPSTLFWPTFVLALLASVIGSQAMVSCAFATMSHLQTLSCFPRVKILHTSRRYSGQLYIPEVNFFLCVASCIVTISFRTTGFIA
;
A
#
# COMPACT_ATOMS: atom_id res chain seq x y z
N VAL A 1 1.04 -0.57 6.72
CA VAL A 1 1.23 -1.66 7.71
C VAL A 1 -0.06 -1.96 8.47
N LEU A 2 -0.68 -0.99 9.14
CA LEU A 2 -1.92 -1.18 9.92
C LEU A 2 -3.04 -1.90 9.15
N SER A 3 -3.26 -1.55 7.87
CA SER A 3 -4.26 -2.21 7.01
C SER A 3 -3.99 -3.71 6.83
N ALA A 4 -2.72 -4.10 6.59
CA ALA A 4 -2.33 -5.50 6.46
C ALA A 4 -2.51 -6.26 7.79
N VAL A 5 -2.10 -5.66 8.91
CA VAL A 5 -2.25 -6.28 10.25
C VAL A 5 -3.73 -6.41 10.64
N ASN A 6 -4.61 -5.49 10.22
CA ASN A 6 -6.04 -5.61 10.45
C ASN A 6 -6.67 -6.84 9.80
N GLY A 7 -6.07 -7.38 8.73
CA GLY A 7 -6.46 -8.67 8.15
C GLY A 7 -6.41 -9.83 9.14
N LEU A 8 -5.56 -9.74 10.19
CA LEU A 8 -5.43 -10.76 11.22
C LEU A 8 -6.72 -10.94 12.05
N ARG A 9 -7.57 -9.91 12.15
CA ARG A 9 -8.87 -9.98 12.86
C ARG A 9 -9.79 -11.08 12.34
N LEU A 10 -9.68 -11.39 11.05
CA LEU A 10 -10.57 -12.35 10.40
C LEU A 10 -10.31 -13.80 10.82
N ARG A 11 -9.07 -14.12 11.22
CA ARG A 11 -8.67 -15.47 11.63
C ARG A 11 -8.39 -15.59 13.13
N ALA A 12 -8.17 -14.48 13.81
CA ALA A 12 -8.00 -14.42 15.25
C ALA A 12 -8.97 -13.39 15.87
N PRO A 13 -10.29 -13.71 15.94
CA PRO A 13 -11.29 -12.81 16.52
C PRO A 13 -11.09 -12.56 18.01
N HIS A 14 -10.27 -13.37 18.68
CA HIS A 14 -9.87 -13.18 20.08
C HIS A 14 -8.89 -12.03 20.30
N LEU A 15 -8.25 -11.52 19.24
CA LEU A 15 -7.36 -10.36 19.35
C LEU A 15 -8.18 -9.09 19.51
N THR A 16 -7.95 -8.38 20.62
CA THR A 16 -8.56 -7.07 20.84
C THR A 16 -7.97 -6.02 19.90
N THR A 17 -8.75 -4.97 19.61
CA THR A 17 -8.30 -3.83 18.79
C THR A 17 -6.98 -3.26 19.28
N ASP A 18 -6.82 -3.16 20.60
CA ASP A 18 -5.60 -2.62 21.21
C ASP A 18 -4.38 -3.52 20.96
N GLN A 19 -4.53 -4.84 21.03
CA GLN A 19 -3.43 -5.78 20.74
C GLN A 19 -2.92 -5.62 19.30
N ILE A 20 -3.82 -5.40 18.33
CA ILE A 20 -3.45 -5.20 16.93
C ILE A 20 -2.72 -3.88 16.71
N VAL A 21 -3.14 -2.82 17.41
CA VAL A 21 -2.45 -1.54 17.38
C VAL A 21 -1.03 -1.71 17.93
N TRP A 22 -0.86 -2.37 19.07
CA TRP A 22 0.47 -2.63 19.66
C TRP A 22 1.37 -3.51 18.80
N ILE A 23 0.81 -4.56 18.16
CA ILE A 23 1.55 -5.37 17.17
C ILE A 23 2.02 -4.48 16.02
N THR A 24 1.15 -3.60 15.51
CA THR A 24 1.49 -2.68 14.42
C THR A 24 2.60 -1.71 14.83
N VAL A 25 2.52 -1.14 16.04
CA VAL A 25 3.57 -0.27 16.58
C VAL A 25 4.89 -1.02 16.72
N GLY A 26 4.88 -2.27 17.21
CA GLY A 26 6.08 -3.11 17.27
C GLY A 26 6.72 -3.34 15.90
N ILE A 27 5.89 -3.63 14.88
CA ILE A 27 6.36 -3.78 13.48
C ILE A 27 6.94 -2.46 12.96
N LEU A 28 6.33 -1.31 13.26
CA LEU A 28 6.84 0.00 12.84
C LEU A 28 8.19 0.31 13.50
N ILE A 29 8.33 0.10 14.80
CA ILE A 29 9.60 0.33 15.51
C ILE A 29 10.70 -0.56 14.93
N LEU A 30 10.42 -1.85 14.73
CA LEU A 30 11.37 -2.78 14.12
C LEU A 30 11.74 -2.34 12.69
N PHE A 31 10.75 -1.94 11.90
CA PHE A 31 10.94 -1.46 10.54
C PHE A 31 11.84 -0.21 10.50
N PHE A 32 11.57 0.78 11.34
CA PHE A 32 12.37 2.01 11.43
C PHE A 32 13.76 1.77 12.04
N ALA A 33 13.90 0.80 12.94
CA ALA A 33 15.18 0.40 13.50
C ALA A 33 16.10 -0.24 12.45
N VAL A 34 15.56 -1.05 11.54
CA VAL A 34 16.32 -1.74 10.48
C VAL A 34 16.80 -0.79 9.37
N GLN A 35 16.25 0.43 9.28
CA GLN A 35 16.57 1.40 8.20
C GLN A 35 18.06 1.73 8.07
N HIS A 36 18.82 1.74 9.18
CA HIS A 36 20.25 2.06 9.16
C HIS A 36 21.11 1.02 8.42
N LEU A 37 20.60 -0.20 8.20
CA LEU A 37 21.33 -1.29 7.53
C LEU A 37 21.44 -1.09 6.01
N GLY A 38 20.79 -0.06 5.46
CA GLY A 38 20.92 0.37 4.07
C GLY A 38 20.08 -0.43 3.08
N THR A 39 19.65 0.26 2.02
CA THR A 39 18.78 -0.26 0.94
C THR A 39 19.51 -1.14 -0.07
N ASP A 40 20.84 -1.07 -0.13
CA ASP A 40 21.68 -1.72 -1.15
C ASP A 40 21.53 -3.26 -1.17
N LYS A 41 21.48 -3.90 -0.01
CA LYS A 41 21.33 -5.37 0.08
C LYS A 41 19.88 -5.84 -0.03
N ILE A 42 18.92 -5.00 0.31
CA ILE A 42 17.52 -5.40 0.49
C ILE A 42 16.70 -5.20 -0.80
N GLY A 43 17.09 -4.23 -1.64
CA GLY A 43 16.41 -3.93 -2.90
C GLY A 43 16.31 -5.11 -3.88
N TYR A 44 17.35 -5.95 -3.96
CA TYR A 44 17.34 -7.14 -4.83
C TYR A 44 16.30 -8.18 -4.41
N THR A 45 15.99 -8.30 -3.11
CA THR A 45 14.96 -9.22 -2.61
C THR A 45 13.55 -8.66 -2.76
N PHE A 46 13.40 -7.33 -2.85
CA PHE A 46 12.09 -6.69 -2.97
C PHE A 46 11.44 -6.90 -4.33
N ALA A 47 12.20 -6.81 -5.42
CA ALA A 47 11.67 -6.97 -6.77
C ALA A 47 10.93 -8.31 -6.98
N PRO A 48 11.50 -9.50 -6.69
CA PRO A 48 10.78 -10.76 -6.86
C PRO A 48 9.58 -10.87 -5.94
N LEU A 49 9.65 -10.32 -4.72
CA LEU A 49 8.54 -10.35 -3.77
C LEU A 49 7.34 -9.53 -4.28
N VAL A 50 7.59 -8.33 -4.82
CA VAL A 50 6.54 -7.51 -5.42
C VAL A 50 5.92 -8.20 -6.64
N VAL A 51 6.73 -8.85 -7.48
CA VAL A 51 6.21 -9.62 -8.63
C VAL A 51 5.31 -10.76 -8.16
N VAL A 52 5.75 -11.54 -7.17
CA VAL A 52 4.94 -12.63 -6.58
C VAL A 52 3.64 -12.07 -5.99
N TRP A 53 3.71 -10.94 -5.29
CA TRP A 53 2.53 -10.26 -4.76
C TRP A 53 1.56 -9.83 -5.86
N LEU A 54 2.04 -9.19 -6.92
CA LEU A 54 1.22 -8.74 -8.05
C LEU A 54 0.54 -9.91 -8.77
N LEU A 55 1.29 -11.00 -9.02
CA LEU A 55 0.74 -12.21 -9.63
C LEU A 55 -0.31 -12.88 -8.73
N LEU A 56 -0.08 -12.91 -7.41
CA LEU A 56 -0.99 -13.51 -6.45
C LEU A 56 -2.32 -12.74 -6.41
N ILE A 57 -2.28 -11.41 -6.28
CA ILE A 57 -3.51 -10.60 -6.24
C ILE A 57 -4.26 -10.66 -7.57
N ALA A 58 -3.54 -10.68 -8.70
CA ALA A 58 -4.14 -10.87 -10.02
C ALA A 58 -4.84 -12.23 -10.14
N GLY A 59 -4.18 -13.31 -9.71
CA GLY A 59 -4.75 -14.66 -9.72
C GLY A 59 -5.99 -14.79 -8.85
N ILE A 60 -5.97 -14.23 -7.63
CA ILE A 60 -7.14 -14.19 -6.73
C ILE A 60 -8.27 -13.37 -7.34
N GLY A 61 -7.96 -12.20 -7.92
CA GLY A 61 -8.93 -11.35 -8.60
C GLY A 61 -9.62 -12.07 -9.76
N LEU A 62 -8.83 -12.78 -10.59
CA LEU A 62 -9.34 -13.56 -11.72
C LEU A 62 -10.23 -14.72 -11.25
N TYR A 63 -9.78 -15.45 -10.23
CA TYR A 63 -10.55 -16.55 -9.64
C TYR A 63 -11.92 -16.05 -9.12
N ASN A 64 -11.93 -14.94 -8.40
CA ASN A 64 -13.16 -14.36 -7.87
C ASN A 64 -14.09 -13.83 -8.97
N LEU A 65 -13.52 -13.24 -10.03
CA LEU A 65 -14.29 -12.79 -11.18
C LEU A 65 -15.01 -13.96 -11.89
N ILE A 66 -14.30 -15.07 -12.12
CA ILE A 66 -14.86 -16.26 -12.79
C ILE A 66 -15.88 -16.96 -11.90
N LYS A 67 -15.60 -17.06 -10.59
CA LYS A 67 -16.42 -17.83 -9.65
C LYS A 67 -17.72 -17.13 -9.24
N TYR A 68 -17.68 -15.82 -9.00
CA TYR A 68 -18.82 -15.12 -8.40
C TYR A 68 -19.70 -14.42 -9.42
N ASP A 69 -19.16 -13.51 -10.25
CA ASP A 69 -19.94 -12.85 -11.30
C ASP A 69 -19.06 -12.13 -12.36
N ILE A 70 -19.05 -12.68 -13.58
CA ILE A 70 -18.42 -12.06 -14.76
C ILE A 70 -19.17 -10.79 -15.19
N GLY A 71 -20.45 -10.66 -14.82
CA GLY A 71 -21.27 -9.48 -15.07
C GLY A 71 -20.74 -8.19 -14.43
N THR A 72 -19.81 -8.29 -13.47
CA THR A 72 -19.09 -7.16 -12.87
C THR A 72 -18.33 -6.35 -13.92
N LEU A 73 -17.88 -6.97 -15.03
CA LEU A 73 -17.23 -6.26 -16.15
C LEU A 73 -18.14 -5.23 -16.82
N ARG A 74 -19.47 -5.31 -16.64
CA ARG A 74 -20.38 -4.27 -17.12
C ARG A 74 -20.11 -2.91 -16.48
N ALA A 75 -19.44 -2.86 -15.32
CA ALA A 75 -19.05 -1.63 -14.63
C ALA A 75 -18.14 -0.72 -15.45
N PHE A 76 -17.45 -1.23 -16.49
CA PHE A 76 -16.69 -0.40 -17.42
C PHE A 76 -17.56 0.49 -18.32
N ASN A 77 -18.87 0.23 -18.40
CA ASN A 77 -19.76 1.10 -19.15
C ASN A 77 -19.98 2.42 -18.37
N PRO A 78 -19.64 3.58 -18.96
CA PRO A 78 -19.76 4.88 -18.29
C PRO A 78 -21.20 5.19 -17.83
N LYS A 79 -22.22 4.57 -18.42
CA LYS A 79 -23.61 4.72 -17.95
C LYS A 79 -23.77 4.45 -16.45
N TYR A 80 -23.06 3.46 -15.91
CA TYR A 80 -23.17 3.11 -14.49
C TYR A 80 -22.58 4.17 -13.56
N ILE A 81 -21.59 4.94 -14.01
CA ILE A 81 -21.03 6.04 -13.21
C ILE A 81 -22.06 7.16 -13.06
N PHE A 82 -22.74 7.52 -14.16
CA PHE A 82 -23.80 8.53 -14.14
C PHE A 82 -24.99 8.07 -13.29
N ASP A 83 -25.40 6.81 -13.43
CA ASP A 83 -26.48 6.24 -12.63
C ASP A 83 -26.11 6.15 -11.14
N TYR A 84 -24.84 5.93 -10.80
CA TYR A 84 -24.34 5.93 -9.43
C TYR A 84 -24.41 7.32 -8.79
N PHE A 85 -23.91 8.35 -9.47
CA PHE A 85 -23.97 9.73 -8.97
C PHE A 85 -25.42 10.23 -8.87
N ARG A 86 -26.29 9.87 -9.81
CA ARG A 86 -27.70 10.25 -9.75
C ARG A 86 -28.42 9.64 -8.55
N ARG A 87 -28.11 8.38 -8.20
CA ARG A 87 -28.71 7.66 -7.07
C ARG A 87 -28.15 8.12 -5.71
N ASN A 88 -26.83 8.23 -5.60
CA ASN A 88 -26.16 8.43 -4.32
C ASN A 88 -25.88 9.90 -3.98
N LYS A 89 -26.02 10.83 -4.94
CA LYS A 89 -25.83 12.29 -4.78
C LYS A 89 -24.62 12.60 -3.90
N LYS A 90 -24.82 13.21 -2.72
CA LYS A 90 -23.76 13.57 -1.76
C LYS A 90 -22.89 12.38 -1.34
N LYS A 91 -23.47 11.20 -1.10
CA LYS A 91 -22.70 9.99 -0.72
C LYS A 91 -21.81 9.50 -1.85
N GLY A 92 -22.24 9.66 -3.10
CA GLY A 92 -21.43 9.31 -4.27
C GLY A 92 -20.21 10.22 -4.40
N TRP A 93 -20.35 11.51 -4.09
CA TRP A 93 -19.23 12.46 -4.06
C TRP A 93 -18.22 12.12 -2.96
N VAL A 94 -18.69 11.74 -1.76
CA VAL A 94 -17.79 11.32 -0.66
C VAL A 94 -16.99 10.06 -1.03
N SER A 95 -17.63 9.08 -1.68
CA SER A 95 -16.95 7.86 -2.15
C SER A 95 -15.84 8.13 -3.17
N LEU A 96 -15.91 9.23 -3.92
CA LEU A 96 -14.83 9.63 -4.83
C LEU A 96 -13.55 10.03 -4.06
N GLY A 97 -13.67 10.50 -2.82
CA GLY A 97 -12.54 10.81 -1.95
C GLY A 97 -11.70 9.58 -1.62
N GLU A 98 -12.34 8.44 -1.38
CA GLU A 98 -11.63 7.17 -1.13
C GLU A 98 -10.80 6.74 -2.36
N ILE A 99 -11.28 7.04 -3.57
CA ILE A 99 -10.56 6.77 -4.83
C ILE A 99 -9.34 7.68 -4.96
N LEU A 100 -9.42 8.94 -4.53
CA LEU A 100 -8.28 9.87 -4.55
C LEU A 100 -7.12 9.38 -3.68
N LEU A 101 -7.41 8.67 -2.59
CA LEU A 101 -6.36 8.08 -1.75
C LEU A 101 -5.47 7.10 -2.54
N CYS A 102 -6.01 6.43 -3.57
CA CYS A 102 -5.24 5.54 -4.44
C CYS A 102 -4.24 6.29 -5.33
N PHE A 103 -4.46 7.58 -5.61
CA PHE A 103 -3.54 8.38 -6.45
C PHE A 103 -2.24 8.74 -5.72
N THR A 104 -2.23 8.77 -4.39
CA THR A 104 -1.04 9.11 -3.59
C THR A 104 0.17 8.23 -3.92
N GLY A 105 -0.05 6.97 -4.32
CA GLY A 105 1.03 6.07 -4.76
C GLY A 105 1.65 6.43 -6.12
N THR A 106 0.92 7.16 -6.97
CA THR A 106 1.45 7.60 -8.27
C THR A 106 2.43 8.76 -8.13
N GLU A 107 2.27 9.62 -7.13
CA GLU A 107 3.20 10.73 -6.86
C GLU A 107 4.61 10.20 -6.50
N ALA A 108 4.67 9.12 -5.71
CA ALA A 108 5.93 8.45 -5.39
C ALA A 108 6.61 7.87 -6.65
N LEU A 109 5.82 7.34 -7.60
CA LEU A 109 6.34 6.86 -8.89
C LEU A 109 6.99 7.99 -9.71
N PHE A 110 6.41 9.20 -9.66
CA PHE A 110 6.97 10.37 -10.34
C PHE A 110 8.22 10.92 -9.65
N ALA A 111 8.30 10.84 -8.32
CA ALA A 111 9.49 11.26 -7.58
C ALA A 111 10.73 10.41 -7.96
N ASP A 112 10.54 9.14 -8.29
CA ASP A 112 11.61 8.21 -8.67
C ASP A 112 12.05 8.29 -10.14
N LEU A 113 11.46 9.17 -10.97
CA LEU A 113 11.89 9.42 -12.35
C LEU A 113 13.35 9.88 -12.47
N GLY A 114 13.94 10.40 -11.39
CA GLY A 114 15.35 10.79 -11.35
C GLY A 114 16.33 9.62 -11.35
N TYR A 115 15.88 8.40 -11.00
CA TYR A 115 16.74 7.22 -10.85
C TYR A 115 16.53 6.16 -11.95
N PHE A 116 15.32 6.08 -12.52
CA PHE A 116 14.95 5.03 -13.46
C PHE A 116 14.56 5.58 -14.83
N SER A 117 14.77 4.79 -15.88
CA SER A 117 14.34 5.16 -17.22
C SER A 117 12.81 5.20 -17.34
N ILE A 118 12.29 6.22 -18.03
CA ILE A 118 10.85 6.42 -18.28
C ILE A 118 10.18 5.15 -18.85
N LYS A 119 10.85 4.48 -19.80
CA LYS A 119 10.32 3.27 -20.44
C LYS A 119 10.16 2.11 -19.45
N SER A 120 11.08 1.94 -18.50
CA SER A 120 11.00 0.88 -17.49
C SER A 120 9.83 1.10 -16.54
N ILE A 121 9.59 2.36 -16.13
CA ILE A 121 8.44 2.75 -15.31
C ILE A 121 7.13 2.50 -16.06
N GLN A 122 7.03 2.96 -17.31
CA GLN A 122 5.81 2.79 -18.12
C GLN A 122 5.45 1.33 -18.34
N LEU A 123 6.44 0.48 -18.65
CA LEU A 123 6.22 -0.96 -18.83
C LEU A 123 5.78 -1.63 -17.53
N SER A 124 6.48 -1.37 -16.42
CA SER A 124 6.16 -1.98 -15.11
C SER A 124 4.77 -1.56 -14.61
N PHE A 125 4.41 -0.29 -14.83
CA PHE A 125 3.09 0.22 -14.48
C PHE A 125 1.99 -0.39 -15.35
N SER A 126 2.16 -0.36 -16.67
CA SER A 126 1.10 -0.74 -17.63
C SER A 126 0.88 -2.25 -17.70
N PHE A 127 1.93 -3.07 -17.58
CA PHE A 127 1.84 -4.53 -17.69
C PHE A 127 1.91 -5.27 -16.35
N GLY A 128 2.43 -4.63 -15.29
CA GLY A 128 2.52 -5.24 -13.97
C GLY A 128 1.45 -4.72 -13.01
N LEU A 129 1.61 -3.47 -12.59
CA LEU A 129 0.82 -2.88 -11.52
C LEU A 129 -0.67 -2.72 -11.90
N LEU A 130 -0.94 -2.02 -13.00
CA LEU A 130 -2.28 -1.67 -13.45
C LEU A 130 -3.19 -2.91 -13.63
N PRO A 131 -2.81 -3.95 -14.41
CA PRO A 131 -3.68 -5.10 -14.62
C PRO A 131 -3.92 -5.88 -13.32
N SER A 132 -2.88 -6.05 -12.49
CA SER A 132 -2.98 -6.80 -11.24
C SER A 132 -3.93 -6.14 -10.25
N VAL A 133 -3.79 -4.82 -10.07
CA VAL A 133 -4.64 -4.04 -9.15
C VAL A 133 -6.08 -3.96 -9.68
N LEU A 134 -6.26 -3.70 -10.98
CA LEU A 134 -7.58 -3.63 -11.60
C LEU A 134 -8.34 -4.96 -11.45
N LEU A 135 -7.67 -6.08 -11.73
CA LEU A 135 -8.25 -7.41 -11.62
C LEU A 135 -8.61 -7.76 -10.17
N THR A 136 -7.79 -7.33 -9.22
CA THR A 136 -8.07 -7.50 -7.79
C THR A 136 -9.34 -6.75 -7.38
N TYR A 137 -9.50 -5.49 -7.77
CA TYR A 137 -10.70 -4.71 -7.43
C TYR A 137 -11.96 -5.25 -8.10
N ILE A 138 -11.87 -5.66 -9.37
CA ILE A 138 -12.99 -6.29 -10.07
C ILE A 138 -13.39 -7.60 -9.38
N GLY A 139 -12.41 -8.43 -9.00
CA GLY A 139 -12.66 -9.67 -8.26
C GLY A 139 -13.30 -9.43 -6.89
N GLN A 140 -12.86 -8.39 -6.16
CA GLN A 140 -13.50 -7.99 -4.89
C GLN A 140 -14.94 -7.51 -5.11
N ALA A 141 -15.20 -6.71 -6.15
CA ALA A 141 -16.54 -6.26 -6.49
C ALA A 141 -17.47 -7.44 -6.86
N ALA A 142 -16.96 -8.42 -7.61
CA ALA A 142 -17.70 -9.65 -7.93
C ALA A 142 -18.04 -10.44 -6.65
N TYR A 143 -17.10 -10.56 -5.72
CA TYR A 143 -17.32 -11.22 -4.42
C TYR A 143 -18.39 -10.51 -3.57
N LEU A 144 -18.28 -9.18 -3.44
CA LEU A 144 -19.20 -8.36 -2.64
C LEU A 144 -20.62 -8.36 -3.21
N ARG A 145 -20.78 -8.49 -4.52
CA ARG A 145 -22.10 -8.60 -5.14
C ARG A 145 -22.86 -9.83 -4.67
N THR A 146 -22.17 -10.95 -4.48
CA THR A 146 -22.76 -12.21 -4.00
C THR A 146 -22.93 -12.23 -2.48
N HIS A 147 -22.11 -11.47 -1.75
CA HIS A 147 -22.12 -11.41 -0.28
C HIS A 147 -22.39 -9.98 0.22
N MET A 148 -23.60 -9.48 -0.01
CA MET A 148 -23.98 -8.09 0.29
C MET A 148 -24.00 -7.74 1.79
N ASP A 149 -24.06 -8.75 2.66
CA ASP A 149 -24.15 -8.56 4.12
C ASP A 149 -22.78 -8.40 4.81
N MET A 150 -21.67 -8.54 4.08
CA MET A 150 -20.33 -8.49 4.67
C MET A 150 -19.76 -7.06 4.75
N THR A 151 -19.06 -6.78 5.85
CA THR A 151 -18.39 -5.50 6.07
C THR A 151 -17.31 -5.23 5.03
N ILE A 152 -17.39 -4.07 4.37
CA ILE A 152 -16.50 -3.63 3.28
C ILE A 152 -15.02 -3.57 3.73
N SER A 153 -14.75 -3.25 5.00
CA SER A 153 -13.37 -3.00 5.48
C SER A 153 -12.42 -4.19 5.33
N ASN A 154 -12.97 -5.41 5.22
CA ASN A 154 -12.20 -6.65 5.16
C ASN A 154 -12.47 -7.44 3.86
N ALA A 155 -13.08 -6.79 2.86
CA ALA A 155 -13.51 -7.41 1.61
C ALA A 155 -12.36 -8.16 0.90
N PHE A 156 -11.14 -7.59 0.88
CA PHE A 156 -9.98 -8.24 0.29
C PHE A 156 -9.73 -9.61 0.92
N PHE A 157 -9.50 -9.67 2.22
CA PHE A 157 -9.14 -10.93 2.90
C PHE A 157 -10.30 -11.94 2.96
N ASN A 158 -11.55 -11.47 3.01
CA ASN A 158 -12.73 -12.33 2.94
C ASN A 158 -12.90 -12.98 1.56
N SER A 159 -12.48 -12.27 0.50
CA SER A 159 -12.55 -12.79 -0.87
C SER A 159 -11.51 -13.88 -1.17
N ILE A 160 -10.56 -14.14 -0.26
CA ILE A 160 -9.48 -15.13 -0.45
C ILE A 160 -9.96 -16.51 0.04
N PRO A 161 -9.73 -17.59 -0.73
CA PRO A 161 -10.00 -18.94 -0.25
C PRO A 161 -9.17 -19.30 0.99
N SER A 162 -9.76 -20.07 1.90
CA SER A 162 -9.20 -20.36 3.23
C SER A 162 -7.76 -20.88 3.21
N THR A 163 -7.41 -21.73 2.26
CA THR A 163 -6.07 -22.33 2.11
C THR A 163 -4.98 -21.30 1.75
N LEU A 164 -5.34 -20.26 0.98
CA LEU A 164 -4.38 -19.22 0.53
C LEU A 164 -4.29 -18.03 1.49
N PHE A 165 -5.11 -17.98 2.54
CA PHE A 165 -5.14 -16.85 3.47
C PHE A 165 -3.76 -16.56 4.09
N TRP A 166 -3.11 -17.56 4.68
CA TRP A 166 -1.84 -17.39 5.38
C TRP A 166 -0.70 -16.95 4.45
N PRO A 167 -0.47 -17.61 3.29
CA PRO A 167 0.50 -17.13 2.30
C PRO A 167 0.23 -15.70 1.85
N THR A 168 -1.03 -15.36 1.55
CA THR A 168 -1.41 -14.03 1.08
C THR A 168 -1.24 -12.98 2.16
N PHE A 169 -1.55 -13.30 3.42
CA PHE A 169 -1.35 -12.42 4.56
C PHE A 169 0.12 -12.07 4.77
N VAL A 170 1.00 -13.09 4.75
CA VAL A 170 2.45 -12.86 4.90
C VAL A 170 2.98 -12.02 3.76
N LEU A 171 2.59 -12.31 2.52
CA LEU A 171 2.99 -11.51 1.36
C LEU A 171 2.43 -10.08 1.41
N ALA A 172 1.19 -9.89 1.88
CA ALA A 172 0.59 -8.57 2.05
C ALA A 172 1.35 -7.74 3.10
N LEU A 173 1.77 -8.37 4.20
CA LEU A 173 2.57 -7.71 5.22
C LEU A 173 3.94 -7.29 4.67
N LEU A 174 4.62 -8.19 3.96
CA LEU A 174 5.91 -7.92 3.32
C LEU A 174 5.80 -6.83 2.24
N ALA A 175 4.78 -6.90 1.39
CA ALA A 175 4.50 -5.87 0.39
C ALA A 175 4.20 -4.51 1.03
N SER A 176 3.47 -4.48 2.16
CA SER A 176 3.22 -3.25 2.90
C SER A 176 4.49 -2.66 3.51
N VAL A 177 5.43 -3.49 3.96
CA VAL A 177 6.73 -3.04 4.46
C VAL A 177 7.58 -2.47 3.31
N ILE A 178 7.60 -3.11 2.15
CA ILE A 178 8.31 -2.62 0.96
C ILE A 178 7.72 -1.27 0.50
N GLY A 179 6.39 -1.15 0.45
CA GLY A 179 5.75 0.12 0.11
C GLY A 179 6.09 1.24 1.11
N SER A 180 6.19 0.91 2.40
CA SER A 180 6.62 1.88 3.43
C SER A 180 8.08 2.31 3.22
N GLN A 181 8.95 1.40 2.75
CA GLN A 181 10.36 1.69 2.44
C GLN A 181 10.52 2.72 1.33
N ALA A 182 9.72 2.58 0.26
CA ALA A 182 9.73 3.51 -0.86
C ALA A 182 9.38 4.94 -0.40
N MET A 183 8.36 5.08 0.45
CA MET A 183 7.96 6.38 1.01
C MET A 183 9.04 7.01 1.90
N VAL A 184 9.69 6.22 2.76
CA VAL A 184 10.79 6.70 3.60
C VAL A 184 11.97 7.17 2.75
N SER A 185 12.29 6.43 1.70
CA SER A 185 13.37 6.78 0.76
C SER A 185 13.05 8.07 -0.01
N CYS A 186 11.79 8.23 -0.46
CA CYS A 186 11.28 9.45 -1.08
C CYS A 186 11.36 10.66 -0.11
N ALA A 187 11.04 10.46 1.17
CA ALA A 187 11.17 11.50 2.19
C ALA A 187 12.63 11.94 2.38
N PHE A 188 13.58 11.00 2.44
CA PHE A 188 15.01 11.33 2.53
C PHE A 188 15.51 12.07 1.29
N ALA A 189 15.10 11.67 0.09
CA ALA A 189 15.44 12.35 -1.16
C ALA A 189 14.92 13.80 -1.15
N THR A 190 13.65 13.99 -0.78
CA THR A 190 13.03 15.32 -0.69
C THR A 190 13.74 16.21 0.32
N MET A 191 14.08 15.68 1.50
CA MET A 191 14.83 16.42 2.52
C MET A 191 16.22 16.84 2.02
N SER A 192 16.90 15.96 1.29
CA SER A 192 18.22 16.29 0.71
C SER A 192 18.13 17.43 -0.32
N HIS A 193 17.08 17.46 -1.15
CA HIS A 193 16.83 18.55 -2.09
C HIS A 193 16.48 19.87 -1.39
N LEU A 194 15.72 19.84 -0.29
CA LEU A 194 15.41 21.06 0.47
C LEU A 194 16.65 21.67 1.13
N GLN A 195 17.63 20.84 1.50
CA GLN A 195 18.90 21.31 2.04
C GLN A 195 19.78 22.00 0.99
N THR A 196 19.81 21.49 -0.25
CA THR A 196 20.56 22.15 -1.34
C THR A 196 19.92 23.48 -1.74
N LEU A 197 18.61 23.61 -1.58
CA LEU A 197 17.86 24.86 -1.75
C LEU A 197 17.99 25.84 -0.56
N SER A 198 18.79 25.52 0.47
CA SER A 198 18.95 26.31 1.70
C SER A 198 17.65 26.59 2.47
N CYS A 199 16.57 25.85 2.20
CA CYS A 199 15.29 25.98 2.89
C CYS A 199 15.23 25.24 4.24
N PHE A 200 16.27 24.45 4.58
CA PHE A 200 16.31 23.65 5.80
C PHE A 200 17.71 23.66 6.45
N PRO A 201 17.82 23.72 7.79
CA PRO A 201 19.11 23.66 8.48
C PRO A 201 19.86 22.35 8.16
N ARG A 202 21.20 22.41 8.17
CA ARG A 202 22.08 21.30 7.79
C ARG A 202 21.92 20.13 8.75
N VAL A 203 21.15 19.12 8.35
CA VAL A 203 21.01 17.83 9.05
C VAL A 203 22.14 16.91 8.57
N LYS A 204 22.69 16.09 9.46
CA LYS A 204 23.80 15.19 9.16
C LYS A 204 23.38 14.10 8.16
N ILE A 205 23.78 14.25 6.89
CA ILE A 205 23.54 13.26 5.84
C ILE A 205 24.59 12.15 5.96
N LEU A 206 24.16 10.94 6.29
CA LEU A 206 25.02 9.75 6.20
C LEU A 206 24.76 9.09 4.84
N HIS A 207 25.78 9.06 4.00
CA HIS A 207 25.75 8.34 2.74
C HIS A 207 26.00 6.86 3.03
N THR A 208 24.96 6.03 2.92
CA THR A 208 25.04 4.61 3.28
C THR A 208 25.79 3.77 2.23
N SER A 209 26.02 4.30 1.02
CA SER A 209 26.75 3.61 -0.05
C SER A 209 27.74 4.56 -0.75
N ARG A 210 29.00 4.14 -0.93
CA ARG A 210 30.05 4.86 -1.69
C ARG A 210 29.86 4.77 -3.22
N ARG A 211 28.94 3.91 -3.71
CA ARG A 211 28.84 3.53 -5.13
C ARG A 211 27.58 4.06 -5.83
N TYR A 212 26.54 4.43 -5.07
CA TYR A 212 25.29 5.01 -5.59
C TYR A 212 24.91 6.25 -4.78
N SER A 213 24.91 7.42 -5.43
CA SER A 213 24.62 8.72 -4.81
C SER A 213 23.15 8.91 -4.37
N GLY A 214 22.30 7.90 -4.57
CA GLY A 214 20.85 7.95 -4.28
C GLY A 214 20.40 7.29 -2.98
N GLN A 215 21.30 6.68 -2.21
CA GLN A 215 20.95 6.06 -0.93
C GLN A 215 21.30 6.99 0.24
N LEU A 216 20.35 7.86 0.55
CA LEU A 216 20.42 8.84 1.63
C LEU A 216 19.80 8.24 2.90
N TYR A 217 20.57 8.16 3.99
CA TYR A 217 20.03 7.89 5.32
C TYR A 217 20.21 9.12 6.20
N ILE A 218 19.09 9.63 6.72
CA ILE A 218 19.07 10.80 7.61
C ILE A 218 18.46 10.33 8.95
N PRO A 219 19.30 10.05 9.98
CA PRO A 219 18.83 9.50 11.25
C PRO A 219 17.74 10.33 11.94
N GLU A 220 17.86 11.65 11.90
CA GLU A 220 16.89 12.58 12.51
C GLU A 220 15.51 12.49 11.86
N VAL A 221 15.47 12.44 10.52
CA VAL A 221 14.22 12.32 9.77
C VAL A 221 13.60 10.94 9.98
N ASN A 222 14.43 9.89 10.05
CA ASN A 222 13.99 8.54 10.34
C ASN A 222 13.30 8.43 11.71
N PHE A 223 13.92 9.04 12.74
CA PHE A 223 13.36 9.08 14.08
C PHE A 223 12.04 9.87 14.12
N PHE A 224 12.00 11.04 13.48
CA PHE A 224 10.78 11.84 13.39
C PHE A 224 9.64 11.08 12.70
N LEU A 225 9.91 10.44 11.56
CA LEU A 225 8.93 9.63 10.83
C LEU A 225 8.44 8.44 11.67
N CYS A 226 9.33 7.80 12.45
CA CYS A 226 8.97 6.72 13.36
C CYS A 226 7.97 7.20 14.43
N VAL A 227 8.30 8.29 15.12
CA VAL A 227 7.45 8.87 16.17
C VAL A 227 6.10 9.30 15.59
N ALA A 228 6.10 10.02 14.47
CA ALA A 228 4.87 10.46 13.80
C ALA A 228 3.98 9.26 13.40
N SER A 229 4.58 8.22 12.82
CA SER A 229 3.86 7.00 12.43
C SER A 229 3.24 6.27 13.64
N CYS A 230 3.96 6.23 14.76
CA CYS A 230 3.44 5.65 16.00
C CYS A 230 2.28 6.47 16.56
N ILE A 231 2.40 7.80 16.62
CA ILE A 231 1.34 8.71 17.09
C ILE A 231 0.07 8.52 16.25
N VAL A 232 0.20 8.52 14.92
CA VAL A 232 -0.94 8.31 14.01
C VAL A 232 -1.58 6.93 14.24
N THR A 233 -0.77 5.87 14.38
CA THR A 233 -1.28 4.51 14.60
C THR A 233 -2.05 4.39 15.92
N ILE A 234 -1.53 4.99 16.99
CA ILE A 234 -2.16 4.97 18.32
C ILE A 234 -3.42 5.84 18.36
N SER A 235 -3.41 6.99 17.67
CA SER A 235 -4.53 7.94 17.67
C SER A 235 -5.71 7.44 16.86
N PHE A 236 -5.46 6.90 15.66
CA PHE A 236 -6.54 6.48 14.77
C PHE A 236 -7.08 5.09 15.10
N ARG A 237 -6.25 4.16 15.61
CA ARG A 237 -6.55 2.76 15.98
C ARG A 237 -7.22 1.87 14.91
N THR A 238 -7.87 2.44 13.91
CA THR A 238 -8.69 1.79 12.88
C THR A 238 -8.40 2.43 11.54
N THR A 239 -8.19 1.60 10.51
CA THR A 239 -7.84 2.07 9.15
C THR A 239 -8.98 2.83 8.46
N GLY A 240 -10.23 2.59 8.88
CA GLY A 240 -11.42 3.23 8.29
C GLY A 240 -11.65 4.69 8.66
N PHE A 241 -10.88 5.27 9.59
CA PHE A 241 -10.91 6.72 9.87
C PHE A 241 -9.84 7.50 9.07
N ILE A 242 -8.95 6.80 8.37
CA ILE A 242 -7.84 7.38 7.59
C ILE A 242 -8.23 7.51 6.10
N ALA A 243 -9.33 6.88 5.68
CA ALA A 243 -9.94 7.00 4.35
C ALA A 243 -11.18 7.91 4.43
#